data_AF-A0A538K6Y5-F1
#
_entry.id   AF-A0A538K6Y5-F1
#
_cell.length_a   1.000
_cell.length_b   1.000
_cell.length_c   1.000
_cell.angle_alpha   90.00
_cell.angle_beta   90.00
_cell.angle_gamma   90.00
#
_symmetry.space_group_name_H-M   'P 1'
#
loop_
_entity.id
_entity.type
_entity.pdbx_description
1 polymer ?
#
loop_
_entity_poly.entity_id
_entity_poly.type
_entity_poly.pdbx_seq_one_letter_code
_entity_poly.pdbx_strand_id
1 'polypeptide(L)'
;MAETLDSALKERLRAVLDSRPVTEAQLRKLFEEGQACALILGGQLDKEERRLVRLASDPAAPLAEMADALRSVSELRPDLAELEGLLADLSTCARELRASWLAVGDPAR
;
A
#
# COMPACT_ATOMS: atom_id res chain seq x y z
N MET A 1 -2.95 14.64 -3.66
CA MET A 1 -3.24 13.75 -4.83
C MET A 1 -2.79 12.32 -4.56
N ALA A 2 -1.56 12.08 -4.10
CA ALA A 2 -1.10 10.74 -3.73
C ALA A 2 -1.89 10.13 -2.56
N GLU A 3 -2.15 10.87 -1.47
CA GLU A 3 -2.99 10.42 -0.35
C GLU A 3 -4.41 10.00 -0.77
N THR A 4 -5.02 10.76 -1.69
CA THR A 4 -6.37 10.45 -2.21
C THR A 4 -6.37 9.19 -3.06
N LEU A 5 -5.31 8.96 -3.84
CA LEU A 5 -5.16 7.77 -4.67
C LEU A 5 -4.88 6.53 -3.83
N ASP A 6 -4.03 6.64 -2.81
CA ASP A 6 -3.76 5.59 -1.84
C ASP A 6 -5.04 5.22 -1.05
N SER A 7 -5.75 6.22 -0.53
CA SER A 7 -7.02 6.00 0.19
C SER A 7 -8.05 5.23 -0.65
N ALA A 8 -8.25 5.64 -1.91
CA ALA A 8 -9.17 4.96 -2.82
C ALA A 8 -8.69 3.56 -3.23
N LEU A 9 -7.39 3.30 -3.24
CA LEU A 9 -6.83 1.96 -3.45
C LEU A 9 -7.07 1.08 -2.23
N LYS A 10 -6.78 1.56 -1.02
CA LYS A 10 -7.03 0.87 0.24
C LYS A 10 -8.51 0.52 0.42
N GLU A 11 -9.43 1.42 0.08
CA GLU A 11 -10.88 1.13 0.07
C GLU A 11 -11.25 0.02 -0.90
N ARG A 12 -10.70 0.03 -2.11
CA ARG A 12 -10.95 -1.04 -3.10
C ARG A 12 -10.40 -2.39 -2.62
N LEU A 13 -9.23 -2.41 -2.00
CA LEU A 13 -8.66 -3.63 -1.40
C LEU A 13 -9.56 -4.18 -0.30
N ARG A 14 -9.99 -3.33 0.66
CA ARG A 14 -10.92 -3.73 1.73
C ARG A 14 -12.24 -4.26 1.18
N ALA A 15 -12.81 -3.61 0.17
CA ALA A 15 -14.07 -4.09 -0.43
C ALA A 15 -13.96 -5.50 -1.01
N VAL A 16 -12.81 -5.90 -1.57
CA VAL A 16 -12.59 -7.28 -2.04
C VAL A 16 -12.46 -8.25 -0.87
N LEU A 17 -11.74 -7.84 0.19
CA LEU A 17 -11.62 -8.63 1.42
C LEU A 17 -12.98 -8.83 2.11
N ASP A 18 -13.86 -7.84 2.03
CA ASP A 18 -15.25 -7.91 2.51
C ASP A 18 -16.18 -8.73 1.59
N SER A 19 -15.62 -9.70 0.86
CA SER A 19 -16.34 -10.67 0.03
C SER A 19 -17.07 -10.10 -1.19
N ARG A 20 -16.63 -8.95 -1.72
CA ARG A 20 -17.14 -8.49 -3.02
C ARG A 20 -16.68 -9.45 -4.12
N PRO A 21 -17.60 -9.96 -4.97
CA PRO A 21 -17.20 -10.80 -6.09
C PRO A 21 -16.31 -10.00 -7.05
N VAL A 22 -15.15 -10.57 -7.36
CA VAL A 22 -14.18 -10.04 -8.33
C VAL A 22 -13.81 -11.13 -9.33
N THR A 23 -13.41 -10.72 -10.52
CA THR A 23 -12.81 -11.63 -11.50
C THR A 23 -11.31 -11.79 -11.25
N GLU A 24 -10.71 -12.83 -11.84
CA GLU A 24 -9.25 -13.01 -11.79
C GLU A 24 -8.48 -11.80 -12.32
N ALA A 25 -8.94 -11.22 -13.43
CA ALA A 25 -8.31 -10.05 -14.03
C ALA A 25 -8.40 -8.82 -13.11
N GLN A 26 -9.53 -8.61 -12.44
CA GLN A 26 -9.69 -7.51 -11.47
C GLN A 26 -8.77 -7.70 -10.26
N LEU A 27 -8.69 -8.93 -9.75
CA LEU A 27 -7.83 -9.28 -8.63
C LEU A 27 -6.34 -9.10 -8.97
N ARG A 28 -5.92 -9.54 -10.17
CA ARG A 28 -4.55 -9.32 -10.68
C ARG A 28 -4.22 -7.84 -10.75
N LYS A 29 -5.12 -7.04 -11.33
CA LYS A 29 -4.95 -5.59 -11.48
C LYS A 29 -4.82 -4.89 -10.12
N LEU A 30 -5.66 -5.26 -9.15
CA LEU A 30 -5.57 -4.70 -7.79
C LEU A 30 -4.23 -5.03 -7.12
N PHE A 31 -3.71 -6.23 -7.34
CA PHE A 31 -2.39 -6.63 -6.86
C PHE A 31 -1.27 -5.77 -7.45
N GLU A 32 -1.30 -5.54 -8.76
CA GLU A 32 -0.30 -4.74 -9.46
C GLU A 32 -0.35 -3.27 -9.04
N GLU A 33 -1.55 -2.69 -8.94
CA GLU A 33 -1.75 -1.33 -8.46
C GLU A 33 -1.27 -1.16 -7.01
N GLY A 34 -1.60 -2.12 -6.13
CA GLY A 34 -1.16 -2.12 -4.74
C GLY A 34 0.36 -2.25 -4.59
N GLN A 35 1.00 -3.16 -5.33
CA GLN A 35 2.46 -3.29 -5.30
C GLN A 35 3.16 -2.02 -5.81
N ALA A 36 2.67 -1.42 -6.90
CA ALA A 36 3.22 -0.17 -7.41
C ALA A 36 3.09 0.97 -6.38
N CYS A 37 1.94 1.05 -5.70
CA CYS A 37 1.71 2.05 -4.66
C CYS A 37 2.63 1.84 -3.44
N ALA A 38 2.80 0.60 -2.97
CA ALA A 38 3.71 0.27 -1.88
C ALA A 38 5.17 0.64 -2.20
N LEU A 39 5.63 0.39 -3.43
CA LEU A 39 6.96 0.81 -3.87
C LEU A 39 7.15 2.33 -3.87
N ILE A 40 6.11 3.08 -4.27
CA ILE A 40 6.15 4.55 -4.26
C ILE A 40 6.20 5.07 -2.82
N LEU A 41 5.34 4.56 -1.93
CA LEU A 41 5.30 4.95 -0.52
C LEU A 41 6.61 4.58 0.20
N GLY A 42 7.15 3.38 -0.04
CA GLY A 42 8.45 2.97 0.47
C GLY A 42 9.58 3.87 -0.01
N GLY A 43 9.61 4.23 -1.29
CA GLY A 43 10.60 5.17 -1.83
C GLY A 43 10.49 6.58 -1.22
N GLN A 44 9.28 7.05 -0.94
CA GLN A 44 9.06 8.32 -0.24
C GLN A 44 9.51 8.26 1.21
N LEU A 45 9.18 7.17 1.93
CA LEU A 45 9.61 6.94 3.30
C LEU A 45 11.13 6.91 3.40
N ASP A 46 11.81 6.11 2.58
CA ASP A 46 13.28 6.02 2.53
C ASP A 46 13.93 7.38 2.24
N LYS A 47 13.29 8.21 1.41
CA LYS A 47 13.77 9.56 1.11
C LYS A 47 13.69 10.46 2.33
N GLU A 48 12.55 10.48 3.03
CA GLU A 48 12.37 11.33 4.22
C GLU A 48 13.18 10.83 5.42
N GLU A 49 13.35 9.51 5.60
CA GLU A 49 14.25 8.95 6.61
C GLU A 49 15.72 9.35 6.36
N ARG A 50 16.19 9.27 5.11
CA ARG A 50 17.52 9.77 4.75
C ARG A 50 17.66 11.27 4.97
N ARG A 51 16.60 12.05 4.72
CA ARG A 51 16.58 13.49 5.02
C ARG A 51 16.68 13.74 6.52
N LEU A 52 15.95 13.00 7.35
CA LEU A 52 15.98 13.10 8.80
C LEU A 52 17.37 12.77 9.35
N VAL A 53 18.03 11.71 8.86
CA VAL A 53 19.41 11.36 9.23
C VAL A 53 20.39 12.48 8.90
N ARG A 54 20.26 13.11 7.72
CA ARG A 54 21.11 14.25 7.33
C ARG A 54 20.91 15.45 8.25
N LEU A 55 19.66 15.83 8.51
CA LEU A 55 19.33 16.96 9.38
C LEU A 55 19.78 16.72 10.83
N ALA A 56 19.60 15.50 11.35
CA ALA A 56 20.04 15.15 12.70
C ALA A 56 21.58 15.15 12.86
N SER A 57 22.32 15.04 11.75
CA SER A 57 23.79 15.08 11.75
C SER A 57 24.36 16.49 11.60
N ASP A 58 23.52 17.49 11.28
CA ASP A 58 23.91 18.88 11.12
C ASP A 58 23.41 19.71 12.32
N PRO A 59 24.30 20.17 13.22
CA PRO A 59 23.91 20.96 14.39
C PRO A 59 23.39 22.37 14.04
N ALA A 60 23.59 22.84 12.80
CA ALA A 60 23.03 24.10 12.32
C ALA A 60 21.68 23.92 11.61
N ALA A 61 21.20 22.69 11.44
CA ALA A 61 19.95 22.41 10.75
C ALA A 61 18.75 23.07 11.46
N PRO A 62 17.81 23.66 10.70
CA PRO A 62 16.61 24.23 11.28
C PRO A 62 15.73 23.16 11.95
N LEU A 63 15.34 23.38 13.21
CA LEU A 63 14.42 22.50 13.94
C LEU A 63 13.09 22.29 13.22
N ALA A 64 12.60 23.32 12.51
CA ALA A 64 11.38 23.22 11.71
C ALA A 64 11.50 22.16 10.61
N GLU A 65 12.64 22.08 9.92
CA GLU A 65 12.85 21.08 8.88
C GLU A 65 12.95 19.65 9.45
N MET A 66 13.54 19.50 10.64
CA MET A 66 13.55 18.22 11.37
C MET A 66 12.14 17.79 11.76
N ALA A 67 11.33 18.71 12.27
CA ALA A 67 9.94 18.44 12.64
C ALA A 67 9.08 18.05 11.43
N ASP A 68 9.27 18.72 10.30
CA ASP A 68 8.58 18.40 9.05
C ASP A 68 8.97 17.01 8.52
N ALA A 69 10.27 16.69 8.48
CA ALA A 69 10.73 15.37 8.06
C ALA A 69 10.21 14.26 9.00
N LEU A 70 10.20 14.50 10.31
CA LEU A 70 9.66 13.56 11.30
C LEU A 70 8.16 13.33 11.12
N ARG A 71 7.39 14.40 10.83
CA ARG A 71 5.95 14.29 10.55
C ARG A 71 5.71 13.43 9.32
N SER A 72 6.38 13.72 8.20
CA SER A 72 6.25 12.94 6.96
C SER A 72 6.55 11.45 7.17
N VAL A 73 7.62 11.12 7.91
CA VAL A 73 7.95 9.72 8.26
C VAL A 73 6.86 9.08 9.12
N SER A 74 6.30 9.84 10.07
CA SER A 74 5.25 9.36 10.98
C SER A 74 3.92 9.11 10.28
N GLU A 75 3.64 9.83 9.19
CA GLU A 75 2.46 9.64 8.34
C GLU A 75 2.66 8.49 7.35
N LEU A 76 3.81 8.42 6.67
CA LEU A 76 4.07 7.41 5.64
C LEU A 76 4.20 5.98 6.17
N ARG A 77 4.77 5.79 7.36
CA ARG A 77 4.96 4.45 7.96
C ARG A 77 3.66 3.67 8.17
N PRO A 78 2.65 4.21 8.89
CA PRO A 78 1.40 3.48 9.08
C PRO A 78 0.65 3.24 7.76
N ASP A 79 0.71 4.18 6.81
CA ASP A 79 0.07 4.00 5.49
C ASP A 79 0.70 2.86 4.70
N LEU A 80 2.04 2.79 4.66
CA LEU A 80 2.75 1.70 4.00
C LEU A 80 2.46 0.35 4.69
N ALA A 81 2.53 0.31 6.01
CA ALA A 81 2.27 -0.92 6.77
C ALA A 81 0.84 -1.43 6.57
N GLU A 82 -0.14 -0.53 6.52
CA GLU A 82 -1.52 -0.87 6.22
C GLU A 82 -1.68 -1.45 4.81
N LEU A 83 -1.09 -0.80 3.80
CA LEU A 83 -1.15 -1.27 2.41
C LEU A 83 -0.50 -2.65 2.24
N GLU A 84 0.66 -2.87 2.87
CA GLU A 84 1.34 -4.18 2.87
C GLU A 84 0.48 -5.26 3.54
N GLY A 85 -0.19 -4.93 4.66
CA GLY A 85 -1.15 -5.81 5.31
C GLY A 85 -2.32 -6.19 4.39
N LEU A 86 -2.96 -5.21 3.76
CA LEU A 86 -4.06 -5.43 2.81
C LEU A 86 -3.63 -6.30 1.62
N LEU A 87 -2.41 -6.12 1.12
CA LEU A 87 -1.85 -6.95 0.05
C LEU A 87 -1.59 -8.39 0.49
N ALA A 88 -1.13 -8.60 1.72
CA ALA A 88 -0.94 -9.94 2.28
C ALA A 88 -2.28 -10.67 2.42
N ASP A 89 -3.30 -9.99 2.95
CA ASP A 89 -4.66 -10.52 3.08
C ASP A 89 -5.27 -10.83 1.72
N LEU A 90 -5.09 -9.93 0.74
CA LEU A 90 -5.56 -10.16 -0.63
C LEU A 90 -4.89 -11.38 -1.26
N SER A 91 -3.63 -11.66 -0.93
CA SER A 91 -2.90 -12.85 -1.40
C SER A 91 -3.51 -14.13 -0.88
N THR A 92 -3.93 -14.13 0.38
CA THR A 92 -4.62 -15.24 1.04
C THR A 92 -5.99 -15.44 0.39
N CYS A 93 -6.80 -14.37 0.29
CA CYS A 93 -8.10 -14.39 -0.38
C CYS A 93 -8.00 -14.89 -1.83
N ALA A 94 -6.97 -14.47 -2.57
CA ALA A 94 -6.74 -14.90 -3.95
C ALA A 94 -6.55 -16.42 -4.09
N ARG A 95 -5.95 -17.08 -3.10
CA ARG A 95 -5.78 -18.54 -3.11
C ARG A 95 -7.13 -19.25 -2.95
N GLU A 96 -7.99 -18.74 -2.08
CA GLU A 96 -9.34 -19.26 -1.85
C GLU A 96 -10.24 -19.07 -3.08
N LEU A 97 -10.23 -17.85 -3.66
CA LEU A 97 -10.98 -17.54 -4.88
C LEU A 97 -10.56 -18.41 -6.05
N ARG A 98 -9.25 -18.63 -6.26
CA ARG A 98 -8.77 -19.55 -7.30
C ARG A 98 -9.27 -20.97 -7.11
N ALA A 99 -9.28 -21.48 -5.87
CA ALA A 99 -9.85 -22.81 -5.59
C ALA A 99 -11.34 -22.87 -5.94
N SER A 100 -12.09 -21.79 -5.67
CA SER A 100 -13.51 -21.70 -6.01
C SER A 100 -13.77 -21.67 -7.53
N TRP A 101 -12.98 -20.91 -8.30
CA TRP A 101 -13.12 -20.83 -9.76
C TRP A 101 -12.79 -22.17 -10.44
N LEU A 102 -11.82 -22.91 -9.92
CA LEU A 102 -11.47 -24.24 -10.40
C LEU A 102 -12.55 -25.29 -10.07
N ALA A 103 -13.26 -25.15 -8.94
CA ALA A 103 -14.29 -26.09 -8.50
C ALA A 103 -15.65 -25.89 -9.20
N VAL A 104 -16.02 -24.64 -9.47
CA VAL A 104 -17.30 -24.28 -10.10
C VAL A 104 -17.26 -24.40 -11.64
N GLY A 105 -16.07 -24.45 -12.22
CA GLY A 105 -15.88 -24.20 -13.65
C GLY A 105 -15.97 -22.70 -13.89
N ASP A 106 -14.94 -22.14 -14.51
CA ASP A 106 -14.78 -20.71 -14.72
C ASP A 106 -16.06 -20.07 -15.33
N PRO A 107 -16.77 -19.17 -14.62
CA PRO A 107 -17.93 -18.47 -15.19
C PRO A 107 -17.53 -17.45 -16.27
N ALA A 108 -16.24 -17.28 -16.56
CA ALA A 108 -15.70 -16.42 -17.61
C ALA A 108 -15.11 -17.17 -18.82
N ARG A 109 -15.32 -18.50 -18.93
CA ARG A 109 -14.93 -19.27 -20.13
C ARG A 109 -16.05 -19.38 -21.16
#